data_AF-A0A4R3P8H9-F1
#
_entry.id   AF-A0A4R3P8H9-F1
#
_cell.length_a   1.000
_cell.length_b   1.000
_cell.length_c   1.000
_cell.angle_alpha   90.00
_cell.angle_beta   90.00
_cell.angle_gamma   90.00
#
_symmetry.space_group_name_H-M   'P 1'
#
loop_
_entity.id
_entity.type
_entity.pdbx_description
1 polymer ?
#
loop_
_entity_poly.entity_id
_entity_poly.type
_entity_poly.pdbx_seq_one_letter_code
_entity_poly.pdbx_strand_id
1 'polypeptide(L)'
;MGRGNIQVGTVASAALTHFATMLTIQRKEKKITVEEVCSRVGVSKPTMIKILKGDPSVSIGLYFETAWVLGVSLFEPDENQFAIKRKTNAKVEALLPNRVRRKKVILDDDF
;
A
#
# COMPACT_ATOMS: atom_id res chain seq x y z
N MET A 1 -6.03 -7.13 -20.85
CA MET A 1 -5.29 -7.70 -19.71
C MET A 1 -6.14 -7.58 -18.45
N GLY A 2 -6.88 -8.62 -18.09
CA GLY A 2 -7.57 -8.67 -16.80
C GLY A 2 -6.56 -8.99 -15.70
N ARG A 3 -6.47 -8.15 -14.66
CA ARG A 3 -5.66 -8.48 -13.48
C ARG A 3 -6.33 -9.66 -12.80
N GLY A 4 -5.67 -10.82 -12.87
CA GLY A 4 -6.17 -12.09 -12.33
C GLY A 4 -6.47 -11.97 -10.84
N ASN A 5 -7.38 -12.82 -10.36
CA ASN A 5 -7.82 -12.87 -8.97
C ASN A 5 -6.58 -12.98 -8.05
N ILE A 6 -6.25 -11.91 -7.33
CA ILE A 6 -5.07 -11.88 -6.47
C ILE A 6 -5.43 -12.62 -5.18
N GLN A 7 -4.77 -13.75 -4.93
CA GLN A 7 -4.89 -14.42 -3.64
C GLN A 7 -4.17 -13.59 -2.58
N VAL A 8 -4.95 -12.99 -1.68
CA VAL A 8 -4.45 -12.19 -0.56
C VAL A 8 -4.74 -12.94 0.74
N GLY A 9 -3.72 -13.09 1.59
CA GLY A 9 -3.90 -13.70 2.91
C GLY A 9 -4.83 -12.90 3.82
N THR A 10 -5.38 -13.53 4.86
CA THR A 10 -6.40 -12.95 5.74
C THR A 10 -5.99 -11.60 6.33
N VAL A 11 -4.76 -11.50 6.86
CA VAL A 11 -4.24 -10.27 7.48
C VAL A 11 -4.07 -9.15 6.45
N ALA A 12 -3.55 -9.47 5.27
CA ALA A 12 -3.36 -8.48 4.21
C ALA A 12 -4.69 -7.97 3.65
N SER A 13 -5.70 -8.83 3.55
CA SER A 13 -7.07 -8.45 3.15
C SER A 13 -7.73 -7.54 4.21
N ALA A 14 -7.58 -7.88 5.49
CA ALA A 14 -8.05 -7.05 6.59
C ALA A 14 -7.38 -5.67 6.60
N ALA A 15 -6.06 -5.61 6.35
CA ALA A 15 -5.32 -4.35 6.26
C ALA A 15 -5.81 -3.47 5.09
N LEU A 16 -6.03 -4.06 3.90
CA LEU A 16 -6.59 -3.34 2.74
C LEU A 16 -7.99 -2.80 3.04
N THR A 17 -8.83 -3.61 3.69
CA THR A 17 -10.19 -3.22 4.07
C THR A 17 -10.15 -2.06 5.07
N HIS A 18 -9.30 -2.16 6.10
CA HIS A 18 -9.10 -1.11 7.08
C HIS A 18 -8.63 0.20 6.44
N PHE A 19 -7.67 0.13 5.51
CA PHE A 19 -7.21 1.30 4.78
C PHE A 19 -8.32 1.94 3.95
N ALA A 20 -9.09 1.14 3.21
CA ALA A 20 -10.24 1.62 2.46
C ALA A 20 -11.33 2.26 3.35
N THR A 21 -11.52 1.74 4.57
CA THR A 21 -12.39 2.36 5.58
C THR A 21 -11.87 3.74 5.98
N MET A 22 -10.57 3.90 6.26
CA MET A 22 -9.99 5.22 6.58
C MET A 22 -10.19 6.23 5.45
N LEU A 23 -9.98 5.82 4.20
CA LEU A 23 -10.24 6.67 3.02
C LEU A 23 -11.73 7.08 2.96
N THR A 24 -12.63 6.14 3.21
CA THR A 24 -14.08 6.40 3.18
C THR A 24 -14.50 7.37 4.29
N ILE A 25 -13.98 7.21 5.50
CA ILE A 25 -14.22 8.10 6.64
C ILE A 25 -13.76 9.51 6.27
N GLN A 26 -12.49 9.65 5.88
CA GLN A 26 -11.90 10.95 5.57
C GLN A 26 -12.60 11.68 4.43
N ARG A 27 -13.00 10.95 3.38
CA ARG A 27 -13.78 11.49 2.26
C ARG A 27 -15.13 12.05 2.74
N LYS A 28 -15.83 11.31 3.59
CA LYS A 28 -17.14 11.72 4.14
C LYS A 28 -17.01 12.90 5.09
N GLU A 29 -16.01 12.92 5.96
CA GLU A 29 -15.73 14.03 6.86
C GLU A 29 -15.46 15.33 6.09
N LYS A 30 -14.69 15.25 5.01
CA LYS A 30 -14.41 16.39 4.11
C LYS A 30 -15.55 16.71 3.14
N LYS A 31 -16.66 15.95 3.16
CA LYS A 31 -17.81 16.09 2.25
C LYS A 31 -17.44 16.06 0.75
N ILE A 32 -16.38 15.33 0.39
CA ILE A 32 -15.91 15.23 -1.00
C ILE A 32 -16.67 14.11 -1.72
N THR A 33 -17.20 14.38 -2.91
CA THR A 33 -17.94 13.37 -3.69
C THR A 33 -16.99 12.33 -4.31
N VAL A 34 -17.53 11.18 -4.74
CA VAL A 34 -16.70 10.18 -5.44
C VAL A 34 -16.19 10.74 -6.77
N GLU A 35 -17.02 11.47 -7.53
CA GLU A 35 -16.59 12.17 -8.74
C GLU A 35 -15.43 13.13 -8.47
N GLU A 36 -15.50 13.94 -7.42
CA GLU A 36 -14.43 14.90 -7.09
C GLU A 36 -13.09 14.23 -6.79
N VAL A 37 -13.10 13.13 -6.03
CA VAL A 37 -11.86 12.36 -5.78
C VAL A 37 -11.35 11.74 -7.08
N CYS A 38 -12.24 11.20 -7.93
CA CYS A 38 -11.85 10.65 -9.23
C CYS A 38 -11.12 11.67 -10.09
N SER A 39 -11.64 12.90 -10.17
CA SER A 39 -11.04 13.99 -10.93
C SER A 39 -9.66 14.41 -10.39
N ARG A 40 -9.47 14.38 -9.07
CA ARG A 40 -8.19 14.73 -8.43
C ARG A 40 -7.13 13.64 -8.58
N VAL A 41 -7.52 12.37 -8.47
CA VAL A 41 -6.64 11.20 -8.57
C VAL A 41 -6.39 10.78 -10.03
N GLY A 42 -7.25 11.21 -10.97
CA GLY A 42 -7.13 10.87 -12.38
C GLY A 42 -7.58 9.43 -12.70
N VAL A 43 -8.64 8.94 -12.04
CA VAL A 43 -9.14 7.56 -12.23
C VAL A 43 -10.62 7.50 -12.52
N SER A 44 -11.05 6.38 -13.12
CA SER A 44 -12.48 6.12 -13.35
C SER A 44 -13.25 5.88 -12.05
N LYS A 45 -14.55 6.19 -12.04
CA LYS A 45 -15.45 5.92 -10.91
C LYS A 45 -15.46 4.44 -10.48
N PRO A 46 -15.49 3.44 -11.40
CA PRO A 46 -15.34 2.03 -11.02
C PRO A 46 -14.04 1.73 -10.27
N THR A 47 -12.91 2.33 -10.71
CA THR A 47 -11.62 2.17 -10.02
C THR A 47 -11.67 2.78 -8.61
N MET A 48 -12.26 3.96 -8.46
CA MET A 48 -12.41 4.58 -7.14
C MET A 48 -13.31 3.77 -6.21
N ILE A 49 -14.40 3.19 -6.72
CA ILE A 49 -15.27 2.30 -5.93
C ILE A 49 -14.48 1.07 -5.46
N LYS A 50 -13.61 0.51 -6.29
CA LYS A 50 -12.73 -0.61 -5.92
C LYS A 50 -11.73 -0.22 -4.83
N ILE A 51 -11.12 0.95 -4.94
CA ILE A 51 -10.23 1.52 -3.90
C ILE A 51 -10.98 1.62 -2.57
N LEU A 52 -12.17 2.24 -2.57
CA LEU A 52 -12.98 2.40 -1.36
C LEU A 52 -13.55 1.08 -0.81
N LYS A 53 -13.41 -0.02 -1.54
CA LYS A 53 -13.75 -1.39 -1.09
C LYS A 53 -12.54 -2.24 -0.72
N GLY A 54 -11.31 -1.73 -0.87
CA GLY A 54 -10.09 -2.49 -0.57
C GLY A 54 -9.79 -3.59 -1.59
N ASP A 55 -10.25 -3.45 -2.84
CA ASP A 55 -9.97 -4.42 -3.91
C ASP A 55 -8.45 -4.50 -4.18
N PRO A 56 -7.82 -5.68 -3.98
CA PRO A 56 -6.37 -5.84 -4.13
C PRO A 56 -5.89 -5.74 -5.58
N SER A 57 -6.79 -5.83 -6.57
CA SER A 57 -6.43 -5.71 -8.00
C SER A 57 -6.06 -4.29 -8.42
N VAL A 58 -6.32 -3.29 -7.57
CA VAL A 58 -5.96 -1.89 -7.84
C VAL A 58 -4.53 -1.64 -7.38
N SER A 59 -3.76 -0.94 -8.23
CA SER A 59 -2.38 -0.55 -7.92
C SER A 59 -2.30 0.19 -6.59
N ILE A 60 -1.34 -0.18 -5.73
CA ILE A 60 -1.13 0.46 -4.43
C ILE A 60 -0.84 1.96 -4.57
N GLY A 61 -0.23 2.39 -5.67
CA GLY A 61 0.01 3.82 -5.94
C GLY A 61 -1.30 4.64 -5.99
N LEU A 62 -2.40 4.06 -6.48
CA LEU A 62 -3.70 4.73 -6.51
C LEU A 62 -4.34 4.83 -5.13
N TYR A 63 -4.09 3.86 -4.25
CA TYR A 63 -4.50 3.95 -2.85
C TYR A 63 -3.71 5.04 -2.10
N PHE A 64 -2.43 5.20 -2.43
CA PHE A 64 -1.60 6.26 -1.84
C PHE A 64 -1.99 7.64 -2.33
N GLU A 65 -2.29 7.79 -3.62
CA GLU A 65 -2.74 9.06 -4.21
C GLU A 65 -4.11 9.50 -3.65
N THR A 66 -5.14 8.68 -3.82
CA THR A 66 -5.94 8.18 -2.68
C THR A 66 -5.92 8.98 -1.37
N ALA A 67 -5.13 8.44 -0.46
CA ALA A 67 -4.88 8.93 0.88
C ALA A 67 -4.35 10.37 0.87
N TRP A 68 -3.40 10.70 0.00
CA TRP A 68 -2.82 12.04 -0.11
C TRP A 68 -3.89 13.09 -0.41
N VAL A 69 -4.71 12.88 -1.44
CA VAL A 69 -5.81 13.79 -1.83
C VAL A 69 -6.83 13.95 -0.71
N LEU A 70 -7.08 12.89 0.06
CA LEU A 70 -8.01 12.93 1.19
C LEU A 70 -7.34 13.41 2.50
N GLY A 71 -6.02 13.53 2.55
CA GLY A 71 -5.27 13.86 3.77
C GLY A 71 -5.30 12.75 4.83
N VAL A 72 -5.30 11.49 4.42
CA VAL A 72 -5.03 10.34 5.28
C VAL A 72 -3.52 10.14 5.33
N SER A 73 -2.94 10.13 6.54
CA SER A 73 -1.49 9.91 6.70
C SER A 73 -1.12 8.49 6.28
N LEU A 74 -0.18 8.34 5.36
CA LEU A 74 0.32 7.03 4.89
C LEU A 74 1.36 6.42 5.82
N PHE A 75 2.16 7.28 6.46
CA PHE A 75 3.25 6.92 7.35
C PHE A 75 3.21 7.85 8.57
N GLU A 76 4.32 7.92 9.32
CA GLU A 76 4.45 8.86 10.42
C GLU A 76 4.10 10.28 9.98
N PRO A 77 3.20 10.97 10.72
CA PRO A 77 2.70 12.28 10.34
C PRO A 77 3.74 13.40 10.51
N ASP A 78 4.87 13.12 11.18
CA ASP A 78 5.98 14.05 11.34
C ASP A 78 6.95 13.89 10.16
N GLU A 79 6.96 14.89 9.27
CA GLU A 79 7.84 14.95 8.09
C GLU A 79 9.32 14.79 8.45
N ASN A 80 9.75 15.30 9.62
CA ASN A 80 11.14 15.17 10.06
C ASN A 80 11.44 13.72 10.45
N GLN A 81 10.53 13.06 11.19
CA GLN A 81 10.70 11.65 11.54
C GLN A 81 10.66 10.75 10.31
N PHE A 82 9.77 11.03 9.35
CA PHE A 82 9.72 10.30 8.08
C PHE A 82 11.01 10.47 7.27
N ALA A 83 11.52 11.70 7.15
CA ALA A 83 12.78 11.97 6.44
C ALA A 83 13.99 11.27 7.09
N ILE A 84 14.05 11.27 8.43
CA ILE A 84 15.08 10.56 9.19
C ILE A 84 15.00 9.06 8.93
N LYS A 85 13.81 8.45 9.09
CA LYS A 85 13.62 7.02 8.85
C LYS A 85 13.89 6.62 7.41
N ARG A 86 13.48 7.42 6.43
CA ARG A 86 13.79 7.19 5.01
C ARG A 86 15.30 7.17 4.78
N LYS A 87 16.05 8.13 5.33
CA LYS A 87 17.52 8.16 5.23
C LYS A 87 18.15 6.95 5.90
N THR A 88 17.69 6.57 7.09
CA THR A 88 18.18 5.39 7.80
C THR A 88 17.91 4.12 7.02
N ASN A 89 16.69 3.94 6.51
CA ASN A 89 16.31 2.77 5.72
C ASN A 89 17.10 2.67 4.42
N ALA A 90 17.34 3.78 3.72
CA ALA A 90 18.17 3.78 2.52
C ALA A 90 19.62 3.35 2.81
N LYS A 91 20.18 3.73 3.96
CA LYS A 91 21.50 3.23 4.40
C LYS A 91 21.46 1.74 4.67
N VAL A 92 20.45 1.25 5.37
CA VAL A 92 20.28 -0.17 5.65
C VAL A 92 20.14 -0.95 4.34
N GLU A 93 19.27 -0.50 3.43
CA GLU A 93 19.05 -1.11 2.12
C GLU A 93 20.35 -1.21 1.30
N ALA A 94 21.18 -0.17 1.30
CA ALA A 94 22.48 -0.18 0.62
C ALA A 94 23.49 -1.17 1.22
N LEU A 95 23.34 -1.53 2.50
CA LEU A 95 24.18 -2.52 3.18
C LEU A 95 23.64 -3.96 3.03
N LEU A 96 22.40 -4.12 2.57
CA LEU A 96 21.80 -5.44 2.36
C LEU A 96 22.39 -6.11 1.12
N PRO A 97 22.45 -7.46 1.10
CA PRO A 97 22.88 -8.18 -0.07
C PRO A 97 21.93 -7.92 -1.24
N ASN A 98 22.49 -7.59 -2.41
CA ASN A 98 21.71 -7.36 -3.64
C ASN A 98 20.88 -8.59 -4.07
N ARG A 99 21.27 -9.80 -3.63
CA ARG A 99 20.46 -11.03 -3.78
C ARG A 99 20.63 -11.96 -2.59
N VAL A 100 19.52 -12.37 -1.99
CA VAL A 100 19.50 -13.43 -0.96
C VAL A 100 19.50 -14.79 -1.63
N ARG A 101 20.52 -15.62 -1.41
CA ARG A 101 20.59 -17.02 -1.88
C ARG A 101 20.46 -17.96 -0.69
N ARG A 102 19.47 -18.87 -0.71
CA ARG A 102 19.40 -19.97 0.25
C ARG A 102 20.54 -20.96 -0.06
N LYS A 103 21.43 -21.21 0.90
CA LYS A 103 22.35 -22.35 0.82
C LYS A 103 21.52 -23.63 0.97
N LYS A 104 21.69 -24.57 0.03
CA LYS A 104 21.19 -25.93 0.20
C LYS A 104 22.09 -26.55 1.26
N VAL A 105 21.55 -26.78 2.46
CA VAL A 105 22.27 -27.55 3.47
C VAL A 105 22.29 -28.98 2.94
N ILE A 106 23.47 -29.44 2.52
CA ILE A 106 23.72 -30.87 2.29
C ILE A 106 24.10 -31.38 3.68
N LEU A 107 23.21 -32.17 4.28
CA LEU A 107 23.54 -32.95 5.45
C LEU A 107 24.28 -34.18 4.92
N ASP A 108 25.57 -34.30 5.22
CA ASP A 108 26.27 -35.58 5.10
C ASP A 108 25.81 -36.44 6.28
N ASP A 109 24.93 -37.39 5.99
CA ASP A 109 24.51 -38.47 6.90
C ASP A 109 25.50 -39.64 6.76
N ASP A 110 26.76 -39.41 7.11
CA ASP A 110 27.82 -40.44 7.18
C ASP A 110 28.06 -40.92 8.64
N PHE A 111 27.01 -40.93 9.47
CA PHE A 111 27.03 -41.46 10.85
C PHE A 111 26.40 -42.84 10.96
#